data_AF-A0A9E6DXA4-F1
#
_entry.id   AF-A0A9E6DXA4-F1
#
_cell.length_a   1.000
_cell.length_b   1.000
_cell.length_c   1.000
_cell.angle_alpha   90.00
_cell.angle_beta   90.00
_cell.angle_gamma   90.00
#
_symmetry.space_group_name_H-M   'P 1'
#
loop_
_entity.id
_entity.type
_entity.pdbx_description
1 polymer ?
#
loop_
_entity_poly.entity_id
_entity_poly.type
_entity_poly.pdbx_seq_one_letter_code
_entity_poly.pdbx_strand_id
1 'polypeptide(L)' 'MRKGFVGLSALAEHVLKQKAYSGHLFIFRGRRGDLIKIIWWDGQGACLFSKRLEKGRFVWPSAKSGKVSLLIMS' A
#
# COMPACT_ATOMS: atom_id res chain seq x y z
N MET A 1 5.27 -10.28 -4.13
CA MET A 1 4.05 -10.01 -3.33
C MET A 1 2.87 -10.59 -4.09
N ARG A 2 2.30 -11.72 -3.63
CA ARG A 2 1.26 -12.47 -4.37
C ARG A 2 -0.17 -11.96 -4.08
N LYS A 3 -0.37 -11.24 -2.98
CA LYS A 3 -1.68 -10.75 -2.52
C LYS A 3 -2.29 -9.73 -3.52
N GLY A 4 -3.58 -9.90 -3.81
CA GLY A 4 -4.45 -8.90 -4.47
C GLY A 4 -5.12 -7.98 -3.43
N PHE A 5 -6.18 -7.26 -3.81
CA PHE A 5 -6.85 -6.28 -2.94
C PHE A 5 -7.23 -6.87 -1.58
N VAL A 6 -8.00 -7.97 -1.55
CA VAL A 6 -8.48 -8.62 -0.32
C VAL A 6 -7.35 -9.01 0.63
N GLY A 7 -6.25 -9.55 0.09
CA GLY A 7 -5.12 -9.94 0.92
C GLY A 7 -4.32 -8.75 1.46
N LEU A 8 -4.31 -7.64 0.72
CA LEU A 8 -3.63 -6.41 1.12
C LEU A 8 -4.49 -5.55 2.07
N SER A 9 -5.80 -5.52 1.90
CA SER A 9 -6.73 -4.85 2.82
C SER A 9 -6.67 -5.50 4.21
N ALA A 10 -6.62 -6.83 4.28
CA ALA A 10 -6.38 -7.54 5.54
C ALA A 10 -5.07 -7.12 6.21
N LEU A 11 -3.99 -6.85 5.46
CA LEU A 11 -2.75 -6.34 6.03
C LEU A 11 -2.90 -4.90 6.54
N ALA A 12 -3.62 -4.04 5.81
CA ALA A 12 -3.90 -2.68 6.28
C ALA A 12 -4.68 -2.68 7.60
N GLU A 13 -5.67 -3.55 7.73
CA GLU A 13 -6.49 -3.68 8.94
C GLU A 13 -5.71 -4.30 10.10
N HIS A 14 -5.01 -5.41 9.87
CA HIS A 14 -4.34 -6.13 10.95
C HIS A 14 -3.03 -5.47 11.40
N VAL A 15 -2.23 -4.95 10.47
CA VAL A 15 -0.89 -4.40 10.74
C VAL A 15 -0.95 -2.90 10.98
N LEU A 16 -1.62 -2.15 10.11
CA LEU A 16 -1.65 -0.68 10.22
C LEU A 16 -2.75 -0.18 11.15
N LYS A 17 -3.69 -1.06 11.55
CA LYS A 17 -4.89 -0.75 12.34
C LYS A 17 -5.69 0.38 11.72
N GLN A 18 -5.84 0.34 10.39
CA GLN A 18 -6.59 1.32 9.60
C GLN A 18 -7.68 0.61 8.83
N LYS A 19 -8.85 1.25 8.69
CA LYS A 19 -9.96 0.71 7.89
C LYS A 19 -9.55 0.69 6.42
N ALA A 20 -9.52 -0.46 5.76
CA ALA A 20 -9.08 -0.54 4.36
C ALA A 20 -10.03 0.18 3.37
N TYR A 21 -11.29 0.36 3.77
CA TYR A 21 -12.35 0.97 2.97
C TYR A 21 -12.58 2.47 3.27
N SER A 22 -11.62 3.12 3.93
CA SER A 22 -11.73 4.52 4.41
C SER A 22 -11.39 5.59 3.37
N GLY A 23 -11.22 5.23 2.09
CA GLY A 23 -10.73 6.14 1.05
C GLY A 23 -9.21 6.42 1.12
N HIS A 24 -8.52 5.95 2.16
CA HIS A 24 -7.06 6.04 2.24
C HIS A 24 -6.38 5.18 1.18
N LEU A 25 -5.28 5.70 0.63
CA LEU A 25 -4.37 4.92 -0.19
C LEU A 25 -3.38 4.16 0.70
N PHE A 26 -3.39 2.84 0.59
CA PHE A 26 -2.44 1.98 1.26
C PHE A 26 -1.38 1.51 0.27
N ILE A 27 -0.12 1.87 0.52
CA ILE A 27 0.98 1.53 -0.36
C ILE A 27 1.86 0.44 0.25
N PHE A 28 2.02 -0.65 -0.50
CA PHE A 28 2.81 -1.81 -0.13
C PHE A 28 4.01 -1.94 -1.04
N ARG A 29 5.21 -2.02 -0.45
CA ARG A 29 6.45 -2.30 -1.15
C ARG A 29 6.78 -3.79 -1.07
N GLY A 30 7.14 -4.40 -2.19
CA GLY A 30 7.69 -5.76 -2.22
C GLY A 30 9.06 -5.86 -1.55
N ARG A 31 9.40 -7.02 -0.99
CA ARG A 31 10.70 -7.28 -0.33
C ARG A 31 11.92 -6.98 -1.22
N ARG A 32 11.83 -7.28 -2.53
CA ARG A 32 12.88 -6.97 -3.52
C ARG A 32 12.99 -5.46 -3.80
N GLY A 33 11.94 -4.69 -3.53
CA GLY A 33 11.94 -3.24 -3.66
C GLY A 33 11.71 -2.69 -5.05
N ASP A 34 11.56 -3.56 -6.04
CA ASP A 34 11.26 -3.29 -7.45
C ASP A 34 9.75 -3.20 -7.73
N LEU A 35 8.91 -3.60 -6.77
CA LEU A 35 7.45 -3.67 -6.91
C LEU A 35 6.75 -2.82 -5.83
N ILE A 36 5.78 -2.02 -6.25
CA ILE A 36 4.75 -1.46 -5.37
C ILE A 36 3.37 -1.95 -5.78
N LYS A 37 2.50 -2.08 -4.78
CA LYS A 37 1.05 -2.17 -4.96
C LYS A 37 0.38 -1.08 -4.14
N ILE A 38 -0.60 -0.42 -4.71
CA ILE A 38 -1.43 0.59 -4.04
C ILE A 38 -2.87 0.08 -4.06
N ILE A 39 -3.54 0.11 -2.92
CA ILE A 39 -4.97 -0.19 -2.83
C ILE A 39 -5.72 0.98 -2.21
N TRP A 40 -6.95 1.19 -2.64
CA TRP A 40 -7.91 2.10 -2.03
C TRP A 40 -9.34 1.69 -2.40
N TRP A 41 -10.31 2.13 -1.60
CA TRP A 41 -11.72 2.07 -1.95
C TRP A 41 -12.14 3.44 -2.44
N ASP A 42 -12.70 3.55 -3.65
CA ASP A 42 -13.10 4.83 -4.25
C ASP A 42 -14.53 5.27 -3.87
N GLY A 43 -15.21 4.48 -3.04
CA GLY A 43 -16.62 4.68 -2.69
C GLY A 43 -17.55 3.69 -3.39
N GLN A 44 -17.18 3.23 -4.59
CA GLN A 44 -17.97 2.31 -5.42
C GLN A 44 -17.31 0.93 -5.56
N GLY A 45 -15.98 0.87 -5.49
CA GLY A 45 -15.22 -0.32 -5.83
C GLY A 45 -13.83 -0.38 -5.20
N ALA A 46 -13.28 -1.59 -5.25
CA ALA A 46 -11.95 -1.91 -4.78
C ALA A 46 -10.94 -1.66 -5.89
N CYS A 47 -10.05 -0.70 -5.70
CA CYS A 47 -9.02 -0.34 -6.66
C CYS A 47 -7.67 -0.94 -6.28
N LEU A 48 -6.94 -1.45 -7.28
CA LEU A 48 -5.56 -1.92 -7.12
C LEU A 48 -4.70 -1.42 -8.27
N PHE A 49 -3.65 -0.69 -7.93
CA PHE A 49 -2.58 -0.33 -8.84
C PHE A 49 -1.32 -1.15 -8.54
N SER A 50 -0.61 -1.60 -9.57
CA SER A 50 0.62 -2.38 -9.44
C SER A 50 1.67 -1.84 -10.40
N LYS A 51 2.82 -1.44 -9.87
CA LYS A 51 3.96 -0.98 -10.68
C LYS A 51 5.22 -1.74 -10.32
N ARG A 52 5.85 -2.31 -11.35
CA ARG A 52 7.17 -2.94 -11.29
C ARG A 52 8.16 -2.08 -12.05
N LEU A 53 9.35 -1.90 -11.50
CA LEU A 53 10.46 -1.27 -12.18
C LEU A 53 11.24 -2.34 -12.95
N GLU A 54 11.55 -2.06 -14.21
CA GLU A 54 12.44 -2.91 -15.02
C GLU A 54 13.89 -2.84 -14.50
N LYS A 55 14.29 -1.69 -13.94
CA LYS A 55 15.60 -1.49 -13.32
C LYS A 55 15.48 -0.63 -12.06
N GLY A 56 16.26 -0.97 -11.03
CA GLY A 56 16.35 -0.21 -9.79
C GLY A 56 15.34 -0.65 -8.72
N ARG A 57 15.18 0.18 -7.69
CA ARG A 57 14.27 -0.05 -6.56
C ARG A 57 13.59 1.26 -6.20
N PHE A 58 12.36 1.18 -5.74
CA PHE A 58 11.73 2.31 -5.07
C PHE A 58 12.60 2.69 -3.86
N VAL A 59 12.73 3.98 -3.55
CA VAL A 59 13.32 4.42 -2.28
C VAL A 59 12.17 4.56 -1.30
N TRP A 60 12.29 3.91 -0.14
CA TRP A 60 11.29 3.98 0.91
C TRP A 60 11.89 4.69 2.10
N PRO A 61 11.16 5.58 2.80
CA PRO A 61 11.63 6.10 4.08
C PRO A 61 11.90 4.93 5.02
N SER A 62 12.96 5.02 5.84
CA SER A 62 13.21 4.01 6.86
C SER A 62 12.09 4.05 7.90
N ALA A 63 11.08 3.22 7.70
CA ALA A 63 10.02 3.07 8.68
C ALA A 63 10.59 2.24 9.84
N LYS A 64 11.02 2.88 10.93
CA LYS A 64 11.50 2.17 12.14
C LYS A 64 10.49 1.12 12.64
N SER A 65 9.20 1.30 12.32
CA SER A 65 8.08 0.42 12.65
C SER A 65 7.34 -0.18 11.44
N GLY A 66 7.87 -0.03 10.22
CA GLY A 66 7.23 -0.57 9.00
C GLY A 66 6.01 0.22 8.46
N LYS A 67 5.65 1.35 9.08
CA LYS A 67 4.58 2.27 8.65
C LYS A 67 5.10 3.69 8.49
N VAL A 68 4.64 4.39 7.45
CA VAL A 68 4.73 5.84 7.30
C VAL A 68 3.34 6.33 6.94
N SER A 69 2.85 7.35 7.65
CA SER A 69 1.57 7.99 7.37
C SER A 69 1.84 9.43 6.96
N LEU A 70 1.28 9.83 5.82
CA LEU A 70 1.29 11.19 5.31
C LEU A 70 -0.17 11.65 5.24
N LEU A 71 -0.47 12.77 5.88
CA LEU A 71 -1.76 13.42 5.76
C LEU A 71 -1.59 14.53 4.72
N ILE A 72 -2.36 14.45 3.64
CA ILE A 72 -2.41 15.52 2.66
C ILE A 72 -3.42 16.53 3.21
N MET A 73 -2.92 17.68 3.70
CA MET A 73 -3.78 18.82 4.00
C MET A 73 -4.05 19.53 2.68
N SER A 74 -5.33 19.62 2.31
CA SER A 74 -5.82 20.47 1.21
C SER A 74 -6.11 21.88 1.70
#